data_AF-A0A5C3KWD9-F1
#
_entry.id   AF-A0A5C3KWD9-F1
#
_cell.length_a   1.000
_cell.length_b   1.000
_cell.length_c   1.000
_cell.angle_alpha   90.00
_cell.angle_beta   90.00
_cell.angle_gamma   90.00
#
_symmetry.space_group_name_H-M   'P 1'
#
loop_
_entity.id
_entity.type
_entity.pdbx_description
1 polymer ?
#
loop_
_entity_poly.entity_id
_entity_poly.type
_entity_poly.pdbx_seq_one_letter_code
_entity_poly.pdbx_strand_id
1 'polypeptide(L)' 'LPDEIILKIAQNLEWGDVLRLRKCTRRLHSLSEDRSVWLAIFQRYRRTVFPRPFLLLKQLEACTSKDLEFVVIGWWKG' A
#
# COMPACT_ATOMS: atom_id res chain seq x y z
N LEU A 1 -16.89 5.40 11.73
CA LEU A 1 -15.65 6.21 11.62
C LEU A 1 -15.68 7.02 10.34
N PRO A 2 -15.18 8.27 10.33
CA PRO A 2 -14.95 9.05 9.10
C PRO A 2 -13.92 8.39 8.18
N ASP A 3 -13.98 8.68 6.89
CA ASP A 3 -13.07 8.10 5.89
C ASP A 3 -11.61 8.47 6.17
N GLU A 4 -11.33 9.70 6.63
CA GLU A 4 -9.95 10.12 6.93
C GLU A 4 -9.34 9.31 8.08
N ILE A 5 -10.16 8.92 9.07
CA ILE A 5 -9.71 8.09 10.18
C ILE A 5 -9.44 6.66 9.71
N ILE A 6 -10.29 6.11 8.85
CA ILE A 6 -10.09 4.78 8.27
C ILE A 6 -8.83 4.76 7.41
N LEU A 7 -8.59 5.79 6.59
CA LEU A 7 -7.38 5.91 5.80
C LEU A 7 -6.12 5.96 6.68
N LYS A 8 -6.14 6.76 7.75
CA LYS A 8 -5.03 6.79 8.73
C LYS A 8 -4.79 5.42 9.37
N ILE A 9 -5.85 4.69 9.71
CA ILE A 9 -5.71 3.30 10.22
C ILE A 9 -5.07 2.43 9.14
N ALA A 10 -5.61 2.45 7.91
CA ALA A 10 -5.15 1.60 6.81
C ALA A 10 -3.68 1.85 6.44
N GLN A 11 -3.20 3.10 6.48
CA GLN A 11 -1.81 3.48 6.25
C GLN A 11 -0.83 2.83 7.25
N ASN A 12 -1.30 2.41 8.42
CA ASN A 12 -0.49 1.78 9.45
C ASN A 12 -0.54 0.24 9.41
N LEU A 13 -1.46 -0.36 8.66
CA LEU A 13 -1.59 -1.81 8.55
C LEU A 13 -0.50 -2.43 7.67
N GLU A 14 -0.29 -3.74 7.79
CA GLU A 14 0.50 -4.52 6.83
C GLU A 14 -0.31 -4.77 5.55
N TRP A 15 0.38 -4.94 4.41
CA TRP A 15 -0.28 -5.08 3.11
C TRP A 15 -1.31 -6.22 3.08
N GLY A 16 -1.02 -7.33 3.77
CA GLY A 16 -1.94 -8.46 3.86
C GLY A 16 -3.27 -8.10 4.54
N ASP A 17 -3.21 -7.26 5.57
CA ASP A 17 -4.40 -6.79 6.29
C ASP A 17 -5.20 -5.78 5.46
N VAL A 18 -4.52 -4.92 4.70
CA VAL A 18 -5.17 -4.02 3.73
C VAL A 18 -5.95 -4.82 2.68
N LEU A 19 -5.40 -5.93 2.17
CA LEU A 19 -6.12 -6.81 1.25
C LEU A 19 -7.30 -7.54 1.91
N ARG A 20 -7.21 -7.86 3.19
CA ARG A 20 -8.34 -8.45 3.95
C ARG A 20 -9.47 -7.45 4.12
N LEU A 21 -9.18 -6.17 4.38
CA LEU A 21 -10.19 -5.11 4.51
C LEU A 21 -11.10 -4.99 3.28
N ARG A 22 -10.57 -5.24 2.08
CA ARG A 22 -11.34 -5.24 0.81
C ARG A 22 -12.53 -6.20 0.84
N LYS A 23 -12.40 -7.31 1.55
CA LYS A 23 -13.41 -8.36 1.63
C LYS A 23 -14.54 -8.03 2.61
N CYS A 24 -14.39 -6.99 3.42
CA CYS A 24 -15.35 -6.66 4.47
C CYS A 24 -16.53 -5.84 3.94
N THR A 25 -16.26 -4.72 3.23
CA THR A 25 -17.31 -3.85 2.69
C THR A 25 -16.81 -3.13 1.43
N ARG A 26 -17.73 -2.69 0.56
CA ARG A 26 -17.41 -1.87 -0.63
C ARG A 26 -16.70 -0.55 -0.26
N ARG A 27 -17.07 0.05 0.88
CA ARG A 27 -16.44 1.27 1.38
C ARG A 27 -14.98 1.02 1.78
N LEU A 28 -14.72 -0.03 2.54
CA LEU A 28 -13.35 -0.41 2.92
C LEU A 28 -12.53 -0.84 1.70
N HIS A 29 -13.15 -1.50 0.72
CA HIS A 29 -12.51 -1.78 -0.56
C HIS A 29 -12.04 -0.48 -1.20
N SER A 30 -12.93 0.48 -1.43
CA SER A 30 -12.57 1.74 -2.08
C SER A 30 -11.46 2.50 -1.33
N LEU A 31 -11.52 2.57 0.00
CA LEU A 31 -10.50 3.25 0.80
C LEU A 31 -9.15 2.52 0.80
N SER A 32 -9.14 1.20 0.70
CA SER A 32 -7.90 0.40 0.61
C SER A 32 -7.17 0.55 -0.74
N GLU A 33 -7.82 1.13 -1.74
CA GLU A 33 -7.21 1.43 -3.05
C GLU A 33 -6.60 2.83 -3.08
N ASP A 34 -6.69 3.60 -1.99
CA ASP A 34 -6.11 4.94 -1.91
C ASP A 34 -4.58 4.88 -2.00
N ARG A 35 -4.00 5.79 -2.81
CA ARG A 35 -2.56 5.84 -3.06
C ARG A 35 -1.76 6.06 -1.77
N SER A 36 -2.27 6.84 -0.83
CA SER A 36 -1.58 7.16 0.42
C SER A 36 -1.33 5.92 1.27
N VAL A 37 -2.24 4.94 1.23
CA VAL A 37 -2.12 3.66 1.95
C VAL A 37 -0.91 2.88 1.42
N TRP A 38 -0.86 2.65 0.11
CA TRP A 38 0.23 1.90 -0.51
C TRP A 38 1.56 2.63 -0.47
N LEU A 39 1.55 3.97 -0.54
CA LEU A 39 2.75 4.76 -0.36
C LEU A 39 3.33 4.63 1.06
N ALA A 40 2.49 4.67 2.09
CA ALA A 40 2.93 4.51 3.48
C ALA A 40 3.59 3.13 3.70
N ILE A 41 2.94 2.06 3.21
CA ILE A 41 3.47 0.69 3.29
C ILE A 41 4.79 0.58 2.54
N PHE A 42 4.83 1.08 1.30
CA PHE A 42 6.03 1.08 0.48
C PHE A 42 7.20 1.79 1.16
N GLN A 43 6.97 2.96 1.75
CA GLN A 43 8.02 3.71 2.46
C GLN A 43 8.53 2.97 3.70
N ARG A 44 7.65 2.29 4.44
CA ARG A 44 8.04 1.45 5.59
C ARG A 44 8.93 0.30 5.12
N TYR A 45 8.55 -0.40 4.06
CA TYR A 45 9.31 -1.54 3.54
C TYR A 45 10.61 -1.13 2.87
N ARG A 46 10.65 0.01 2.19
CA ARG A 46 11.88 0.60 1.65
C ARG A 46 12.96 0.84 2.72
N ARG A 47 12.56 1.04 3.97
CA ARG A 47 13.48 1.26 5.10
C ARG A 47 13.89 -0.02 5.82
N THR A 48 13.15 -1.12 5.66
CA THR A 48 13.25 -2.29 6.55
C THR A 48 13.40 -3.61 5.79
N VAL A 49 12.67 -3.81 4.70
CA VAL A 49 12.53 -5.10 4.00
C VAL A 49 13.21 -5.08 2.64
N PHE A 50 13.06 -4.00 1.85
CA PHE A 50 13.58 -3.98 0.48
C PHE A 50 15.11 -3.83 0.47
N PRO A 51 15.85 -4.78 -0.11
CA PRO A 51 17.29 -4.67 -0.30
C PRO A 51 17.58 -3.52 -1.26
N ARG A 52 18.69 -2.82 -1.02
CA ARG A 52 19.15 -1.74 -1.88
C ARG A 52 20.23 -2.26 -2.85
N PRO A 53 20.23 -1.84 -4.11
CA PRO A 53 19.26 -0.93 -4.74
C PRO A 53 17.95 -1.63 -5.12
N PHE A 54 16.82 -0.93 -4.99
CA PHE A 54 15.55 -1.36 -5.57
C PHE A 54 15.20 -0.44 -6.75
N LEU A 55 14.59 -1.00 -7.80
CA LEU A 55 14.22 -0.28 -9.00
C LEU A 55 12.71 -0.02 -9.02
N LEU A 56 12.32 1.24 -9.16
CA LEU A 56 10.97 1.61 -9.58
C LEU A 56 11.02 1.92 -11.08
N LEU A 57 10.02 1.48 -11.83
CA LEU A 57 9.91 1.74 -13.27
C LEU A 57 9.75 3.23 -13.59
N LYS A 58 9.32 4.03 -12.61
CA LYS A 58 9.13 5.48 -12.70
C LYS A 58 9.36 6.13 -11.33
N GLN A 59 9.47 7.47 -11.32
CA GLN A 59 9.59 8.24 -10.08
C GLN A 59 8.40 7.98 -9.16
N LEU A 60 8.65 8.02 -7.84
CA LEU A 60 7.66 7.65 -6.82
C LEU A 60 6.40 8.53 -6.90
N GLU A 61 6.58 9.79 -7.27
CA GLU A 61 5.55 10.80 -7.48
C GLU A 61 4.63 10.42 -8.64
N ALA A 62 5.16 9.75 -9.67
CA ALA A 62 4.42 9.25 -10.83
C ALA A 62 3.82 7.84 -10.63
N CYS A 63 4.17 7.16 -9.53
CA CYS A 63 3.56 5.87 -9.18
C CYS A 63 2.11 6.07 -8.72
N THR A 64 1.20 5.32 -9.36
CA THR A 64 -0.19 5.19 -8.94
C THR A 64 -0.29 4.25 -7.73
N SER A 65 -1.47 4.20 -7.11
CA SER A 65 -1.79 3.22 -6.08
C SER A 65 -1.48 1.78 -6.53
N LYS A 66 -1.89 1.41 -7.75
CA LYS A 66 -1.66 0.08 -8.32
C LYS A 66 -0.19 -0.23 -8.56
N ASP A 67 0.60 0.76 -8.98
CA ASP A 67 2.04 0.56 -9.16
C ASP A 67 2.71 0.22 -7.83
N LEU A 68 2.36 0.96 -6.77
CA LEU A 68 2.89 0.75 -5.43
C LEU A 68 2.45 -0.60 -4.85
N GLU A 69 1.16 -0.92 -5.00
CA GLU A 69 0.60 -2.20 -4.62
C GLU A 69 1.32 -3.37 -5.31
N PHE A 70 1.52 -3.26 -6.63
CA PHE A 70 2.22 -4.28 -7.40
C PHE A 70 3.64 -4.51 -6.88
N VAL A 71 4.41 -3.45 -6.61
CA VAL A 71 5.76 -3.57 -6.07
C VAL A 71 5.75 -4.19 -4.67
N VAL A 72 4.88 -3.71 -3.78
CA VAL A 72 4.79 -4.21 -2.40
C VAL A 72 4.44 -5.69 -2.38
N ILE A 73 3.40 -6.11 -3.13
CA ILE A 73 2.95 -7.51 -3.15
C ILE A 73 3.94 -8.39 -3.93
N GLY A 74 4.46 -7.89 -5.06
CA GLY A 74 5.36 -8.62 -5.93
C GLY A 74 6.62 -9.08 -5.20
N TRP A 75 7.10 -8.31 -4.22
CA TRP A 75 8.24 -8.68 -3.38
C TRP A 75 8.04 -9.97 -2.59
N TRP A 76 6.81 -10.28 -2.17
CA TRP A 76 6.49 -11.46 -1.35
C TRP A 76 6.03 -12.66 -2.18
N LYS A 77 5.86 -12.49 -3.49
CA LYS A 77 5.52 -13.55 -4.43
C LYS A 77 6.73 -14.11 -5.18
N GLY A 78 7.94 -13.62 -4.85
CA GLY A 78 9.22 -14.13 -5.32
C GLY A 78 9.75 -15.28 -4.49
#